data_AF-A0A519D8A4-F1
#
_entry.id   AF-A0A519D8A4-F1
#
_cell.length_a   1.000
_cell.length_b   1.000
_cell.length_c   1.000
_cell.angle_alpha   90.00
_cell.angle_beta   90.00
_cell.angle_gamma   90.00
#
_symmetry.space_group_name_H-M   'P 1'
#
loop_
_entity.id
_entity.type
_entity.pdbx_description
1 polymer ?
#
loop_
_entity_poly.entity_id
_entity_poly.type
_entity_poly.pdbx_seq_one_letter_code
_entity_poly.pdbx_strand_id
1 'polypeptide(L)'
;MMEKEITIDNNALIKSGKNFLGILNDIKRRPEDAAKELQTSFEEINEIIEGKKHLAPELINKAVKIWPVNARDFYIIQDDCHLDMKIMSSEESKQSSRVMERAGKPYYEYRDTAMSTVAPFRPEWILELCVVDNNEPTNKDVQWNNGHFMHQFTYFIGEVNFYYKDSSGEKKVAVMNTGDSMYITPFTPHSFATRKGAKENGLILALTYGGKLTGDVQQELSGLSVELGSNFALDFTTNEAASASLIKYHREISKLSMEELSKRTSISINDLKKFENVSEIPSISNIEKIASALTINVRDLLPNDKIEDKIIVQYHDEGRTWFYPEDSKPYEFRELASTTALPFSKSFEIQILNSDNAELDLESGLHQYLYNVGNSPVSIHWKSNNKIYEQIINPDDSLYLKPFVKHSFRGNGKLLGLHIGGKIAGDSQRELSVVGRKNAARAISESIQWFDSKGKN
;
A
#
# COMPACT_ATOMS: atom_id res chain seq x y z
N MET A 1 7.99 -38.73 5.72
CA MET A 1 8.21 -37.68 6.73
C MET A 1 9.70 -37.38 6.74
N MET A 2 10.13 -36.36 5.99
CA MET A 2 11.46 -35.77 6.18
C MET A 2 11.29 -34.69 7.24
N GLU A 3 11.99 -34.84 8.36
CA GLU A 3 12.18 -33.76 9.32
C GLU A 3 12.78 -32.57 8.56
N LYS A 4 12.01 -31.49 8.42
CA LYS A 4 12.55 -30.21 7.98
C LYS A 4 13.46 -29.73 9.11
N GLU A 5 14.78 -29.89 8.94
CA GLU A 5 15.75 -29.07 9.66
C GLU A 5 15.32 -27.61 9.47
N ILE A 6 15.00 -26.94 10.58
CA ILE A 6 14.78 -25.51 10.63
C ILE A 6 16.13 -24.89 10.31
N THR A 7 16.37 -24.61 9.03
CA THR A 7 17.51 -23.82 8.59
C THR A 7 17.29 -22.43 9.19
N ILE A 8 18.10 -22.07 10.17
CA ILE A 8 18.10 -20.72 10.73
C ILE A 8 18.43 -19.79 9.55
N ASP A 9 17.45 -18.98 9.13
CA ASP A 9 17.73 -17.86 8.24
C ASP A 9 18.59 -16.86 9.02
N ASN A 10 19.91 -17.01 8.92
CA ASN A 10 20.88 -16.15 9.59
C ASN A 10 20.61 -14.67 9.31
N ASN A 11 20.01 -14.31 8.16
CA ASN A 11 19.66 -12.92 7.86
C ASN A 11 18.48 -12.42 8.70
N ALA A 12 17.47 -13.25 8.94
CA ALA A 12 16.34 -12.89 9.81
C ALA A 12 16.80 -12.67 11.26
N LEU A 13 17.69 -13.53 11.76
CA LEU A 13 18.21 -13.41 13.12
C LEU A 13 19.10 -12.16 13.30
N ILE A 14 19.97 -11.87 12.33
CA ILE A 14 20.75 -10.62 12.30
C ILE A 14 19.84 -9.39 12.26
N LYS A 15 18.80 -9.39 11.41
CA LYS A 15 17.82 -8.29 11.36
C LYS A 15 17.10 -8.12 12.70
N SER A 16 16.73 -9.22 13.36
CA SER A 16 16.10 -9.20 14.68
C SER A 16 17.02 -8.61 15.75
N GLY A 17 18.30 -9.00 15.75
CA GLY A 17 19.31 -8.45 16.67
C GLY A 17 19.54 -6.96 16.47
N LYS A 18 19.62 -6.51 15.21
CA LYS A 18 19.71 -5.09 14.86
C LYS A 18 18.46 -4.28 15.25
N ASN A 19 17.27 -4.86 15.09
CA ASN A 19 16.03 -4.26 15.57
C ASN A 19 16.05 -4.10 17.09
N PHE A 20 16.45 -5.14 17.82
CA PHE A 20 16.60 -5.07 19.28
C PHE A 20 17.63 -4.02 19.70
N LEU A 21 18.78 -3.92 19.02
CA LEU A 21 19.76 -2.86 19.25
C LEU A 21 19.17 -1.46 19.02
N GLY A 22 18.38 -1.28 17.98
CA GLY A 22 17.66 -0.03 17.71
C GLY A 22 16.78 0.39 18.89
N ILE A 23 15.96 -0.54 19.39
CA ILE A 23 15.11 -0.32 20.57
C ILE A 23 15.96 0.14 21.77
N LEU A 24 17.05 -0.59 22.08
CA LEU A 24 17.95 -0.24 23.19
C LEU A 24 18.57 1.16 23.03
N ASN A 25 18.99 1.52 21.81
CA ASN A 25 19.54 2.83 21.49
C ASN A 25 18.52 3.96 21.73
N ASP A 26 17.26 3.73 21.40
CA ASP A 26 16.19 4.73 21.53
C ASP A 26 15.90 5.03 23.01
N ILE A 27 15.79 3.99 23.83
CA ILE A 27 15.57 4.12 25.28
C ILE A 27 16.86 4.31 26.11
N LYS A 28 18.00 4.53 25.44
CA LYS A 28 19.30 4.81 26.07
C LYS A 28 19.74 3.71 27.06
N ARG A 29 19.64 2.45 26.64
CA ARG A 29 20.09 1.29 27.41
C ARG A 29 21.32 0.66 26.77
N ARG A 30 22.41 0.56 27.54
CA ARG A 30 23.56 -0.24 27.15
C ARG A 30 23.26 -1.72 27.38
N PRO A 31 24.00 -2.66 26.77
CA PRO A 31 23.79 -4.08 27.00
C PRO A 31 23.82 -4.47 28.49
N GLU A 32 24.67 -3.85 29.31
CA GLU A 32 24.72 -4.07 30.75
C GLU A 32 23.49 -3.55 31.50
N ASP A 33 22.89 -2.44 31.05
CA ASP A 33 21.68 -1.89 31.64
C ASP A 33 20.49 -2.82 31.32
N ALA A 34 20.38 -3.25 30.06
CA ALA A 34 19.36 -4.19 29.60
C ALA A 34 19.44 -5.53 30.34
N ALA A 35 20.65 -6.09 30.49
CA ALA A 35 20.85 -7.35 31.21
C ALA A 35 20.38 -7.26 32.67
N LYS A 36 20.76 -6.17 33.36
CA LYS A 36 20.38 -5.91 34.75
C LYS A 36 18.87 -5.74 34.91
N GLU A 37 18.25 -4.90 34.08
CA GLU A 37 16.82 -4.57 34.17
C GLU A 37 15.93 -5.77 33.79
N LEU A 38 16.32 -6.53 32.76
CA LEU A 38 15.58 -7.70 32.29
C LEU A 38 15.97 -9.00 33.02
N GLN A 39 16.85 -8.93 34.02
CA GLN A 39 17.27 -10.06 34.84
C GLN A 39 17.73 -11.25 33.96
N THR A 40 18.69 -10.97 33.09
CA THR A 40 19.36 -11.89 32.18
C THR A 40 20.87 -11.62 32.19
N SER A 41 21.69 -12.44 31.54
CA SER A 41 23.13 -12.22 31.45
C SER A 41 23.49 -11.17 30.39
N PHE A 42 24.63 -10.51 30.60
CA PHE A 42 25.21 -9.59 29.61
C PHE A 42 25.52 -10.32 28.30
N GLU A 43 25.97 -11.57 28.40
CA GLU A 43 26.25 -12.45 27.27
C GLU A 43 25.00 -12.73 26.44
N GLU A 44 23.86 -13.05 27.08
CA GLU A 44 22.60 -13.31 26.39
C GLU A 44 22.13 -12.07 25.60
N ILE A 45 22.23 -10.88 26.17
CA ILE A 45 21.89 -9.63 25.47
C ILE A 45 22.77 -9.43 24.23
N ASN A 46 24.09 -9.62 24.36
CA ASN A 46 25.00 -9.45 23.22
C ASN A 46 24.79 -10.52 22.15
N GLU A 47 24.55 -11.78 22.52
CA GLU A 47 24.23 -12.85 21.55
C GLU A 47 22.96 -12.54 20.76
N ILE A 48 21.96 -11.91 21.39
CA ILE A 48 20.75 -11.45 20.70
C ILE A 48 21.10 -10.31 19.73
N ILE A 49 21.81 -9.28 20.19
CA ILE A 49 22.21 -8.12 19.36
C ILE A 49 23.02 -8.57 18.13
N GLU A 50 23.95 -9.50 18.32
CA GLU A 50 24.82 -10.04 17.27
C GLU A 50 24.10 -10.99 16.31
N GLY A 51 22.83 -11.34 16.60
CA GLY A 51 22.08 -12.30 15.80
C GLY A 51 22.58 -13.74 15.94
N LYS A 52 23.16 -14.09 17.10
CA LYS A 52 23.57 -15.46 17.46
C LYS A 52 22.50 -16.20 18.25
N LYS A 53 21.58 -15.48 18.89
CA LYS A 53 20.50 -16.04 19.71
C LYS A 53 19.17 -15.36 19.41
N HIS A 54 18.08 -16.13 19.39
CA HIS A 54 16.73 -15.59 19.27
C HIS A 54 16.34 -14.81 20.53
N LEU A 55 15.62 -13.71 20.32
CA LEU A 55 14.99 -12.99 21.40
C LEU A 55 13.78 -13.79 21.92
N ALA A 56 13.89 -14.32 23.14
CA ALA A 56 12.87 -15.19 23.73
C ALA A 56 11.59 -14.41 24.15
N PRO A 57 10.39 -15.00 24.00
CA PRO A 57 9.13 -14.37 24.44
C PRO A 57 9.13 -13.95 25.91
N GLU A 58 9.80 -14.70 26.78
CA GLU A 58 9.94 -14.36 28.20
C GLU A 58 10.69 -13.03 28.40
N LEU A 59 11.73 -12.79 27.60
CA LEU A 59 12.51 -11.56 27.67
C LEU A 59 11.71 -10.37 27.12
N ILE A 60 10.92 -10.58 26.04
CA ILE A 60 9.98 -9.58 25.51
C ILE A 60 8.94 -9.20 26.57
N ASN A 61 8.34 -10.19 27.25
CA ASN A 61 7.36 -9.94 28.30
C ASN A 61 7.94 -9.14 29.47
N LYS A 62 9.19 -9.41 29.85
CA LYS A 62 9.90 -8.60 30.85
C LYS A 62 10.10 -7.16 30.35
N ALA A 63 10.53 -6.98 29.10
CA ALA A 63 10.77 -5.67 28.51
C ALA A 63 9.50 -4.81 28.45
N VAL A 64 8.40 -5.34 27.90
CA VAL A 64 7.10 -4.65 27.80
C VAL A 64 6.56 -4.23 29.17
N LYS A 65 6.89 -4.97 30.23
CA LYS A 65 6.46 -4.64 31.59
C LYS A 65 7.16 -3.42 32.19
N ILE A 66 8.40 -3.13 31.80
CA ILE A 66 9.23 -2.11 32.43
C ILE A 66 9.65 -0.97 31.50
N TRP A 67 9.58 -1.18 30.19
CA TRP A 67 9.90 -0.21 29.16
C TRP A 67 8.64 0.19 28.39
N PRO A 68 8.57 1.43 27.87
CA PRO A 68 7.42 1.90 27.09
C PRO A 68 7.49 1.40 25.64
N VAL A 69 7.50 0.07 25.48
CA VAL A 69 7.60 -0.63 24.19
C VAL A 69 6.49 -1.69 24.13
N ASN A 70 6.07 -2.05 22.92
CA ASN A 70 5.06 -3.06 22.68
C ASN A 70 5.70 -4.38 22.26
N ALA A 71 5.02 -5.50 22.52
CA ALA A 71 5.51 -6.82 22.10
C ALA A 71 5.79 -6.89 20.59
N ARG A 72 4.96 -6.20 19.78
CA ARG A 72 5.11 -6.15 18.33
C ARG A 72 6.38 -5.47 17.84
N ASP A 73 6.96 -4.57 18.63
CA ASP A 73 8.17 -3.83 18.27
C ASP A 73 9.38 -4.78 18.16
N PHE A 74 9.30 -5.95 18.81
CA PHE A 74 10.35 -6.98 18.81
C PHE A 74 10.22 -7.98 17.65
N TYR A 75 9.07 -8.02 16.95
CA TYR A 75 8.82 -8.96 15.87
C TYR A 75 8.97 -8.28 14.51
N ILE A 76 10.08 -8.57 13.83
CA ILE A 76 10.33 -8.06 12.48
C ILE A 76 9.43 -8.73 11.44
N ILE A 77 9.19 -8.04 10.32
CA ILE A 77 8.60 -8.66 9.13
C ILE A 77 9.57 -9.71 8.58
N GLN A 78 9.08 -10.94 8.42
CA GLN A 78 9.82 -12.00 7.73
C GLN A 78 9.83 -11.70 6.23
N ASP A 79 10.97 -11.78 5.58
CA ASP A 79 11.09 -11.55 4.14
C ASP A 79 10.85 -12.87 3.40
N ASP A 80 9.67 -13.07 2.82
CA ASP A 80 9.34 -14.27 2.05
C ASP A 80 9.67 -14.15 0.54
N CYS A 81 10.42 -13.10 0.17
CA CYS A 81 10.69 -12.70 -1.21
C CYS A 81 12.20 -12.47 -1.40
N HIS A 82 13.01 -13.47 -1.06
CA HIS A 82 14.47 -13.37 -0.96
C HIS A 82 15.21 -13.03 -2.26
N LEU A 83 14.62 -13.35 -3.42
CA LEU A 83 15.18 -13.02 -4.75
C LEU A 83 14.55 -11.76 -5.35
N ASP A 84 13.97 -10.92 -4.49
CA ASP A 84 13.29 -9.66 -4.83
C ASP A 84 12.06 -9.80 -5.76
N MET A 85 11.74 -11.04 -6.14
CA MET A 85 10.53 -11.45 -6.83
C MET A 85 9.95 -12.70 -6.15
N LYS A 86 8.61 -12.80 -6.13
CA LYS A 86 7.88 -14.00 -5.71
C LYS A 86 6.80 -14.29 -6.75
N ILE A 87 6.73 -15.54 -7.21
CA ILE A 87 5.71 -16.01 -8.15
C ILE A 87 4.71 -16.92 -7.41
N MET A 88 3.48 -16.94 -7.87
CA MET A 88 2.47 -17.91 -7.51
C MET A 88 1.81 -18.41 -8.79
N SER A 89 1.91 -19.71 -9.04
CA SER A 89 1.36 -20.33 -10.22
C SER A 89 -0.17 -20.40 -10.20
N SER A 90 -0.76 -20.55 -11.37
CA SER A 90 -2.20 -20.78 -11.52
C SER A 90 -2.67 -22.04 -10.79
N GLU A 91 -1.82 -23.07 -10.69
CA GLU A 91 -2.13 -24.31 -9.96
C GLU A 91 -2.13 -24.09 -8.45
N GLU A 92 -1.16 -23.35 -7.90
CA GLU A 92 -1.18 -22.93 -6.49
C GLU A 92 -2.41 -22.07 -6.18
N SER A 93 -2.79 -21.19 -7.12
CA SER A 93 -4.01 -20.37 -7.00
C SER A 93 -5.26 -21.25 -6.94
N LYS A 94 -5.38 -22.26 -7.80
CA LYS A 94 -6.49 -23.24 -7.75
C LYS A 94 -6.55 -24.01 -6.43
N GLN A 95 -5.41 -24.35 -5.84
CA GLN A 95 -5.37 -25.06 -4.55
C GLN A 95 -5.92 -24.22 -3.38
N SER A 96 -5.91 -22.89 -3.51
CA SER A 96 -6.51 -21.97 -2.52
C SER A 96 -8.01 -21.72 -2.72
N SER A 97 -8.63 -22.40 -3.69
CA SER A 97 -10.03 -22.20 -4.06
C SER A 97 -10.98 -22.41 -2.89
N ARG A 98 -11.92 -21.48 -2.75
CA ARG A 98 -13.00 -21.54 -1.76
C ARG A 98 -14.27 -20.92 -2.34
N VAL A 99 -15.33 -21.71 -2.36
CA VAL A 99 -16.65 -21.23 -2.76
C VAL A 99 -17.37 -20.65 -1.55
N MET A 100 -17.81 -19.40 -1.66
CA MET A 100 -18.59 -18.73 -0.62
C MET A 100 -20.03 -18.59 -1.07
N GLU A 101 -20.94 -19.06 -0.21
CA GLU A 101 -22.37 -18.90 -0.43
C GLU A 101 -22.89 -17.58 0.13
N ARG A 102 -23.90 -17.01 -0.53
CA ARG A 102 -24.71 -15.92 0.00
C ARG A 102 -26.19 -16.24 -0.22
N ALA A 103 -27.01 -16.03 0.80
CA ALA A 103 -28.42 -16.44 0.79
C ALA A 103 -28.63 -17.92 0.41
N GLY A 104 -27.73 -18.81 0.85
CA GLY A 104 -27.82 -20.27 0.64
C GLY A 104 -27.51 -20.74 -0.79
N LYS A 105 -26.84 -19.92 -1.60
CA LYS A 105 -26.39 -20.28 -2.95
C LYS A 105 -24.92 -19.92 -3.16
N PRO A 106 -24.14 -20.73 -3.90
CA PRO A 106 -22.80 -20.34 -4.35
C PRO A 106 -22.83 -18.98 -5.05
N TYR A 107 -22.03 -18.04 -4.56
CA TYR A 107 -22.03 -16.66 -5.07
C TYR A 107 -20.68 -16.30 -5.69
N TYR A 108 -19.58 -16.66 -5.01
CA TYR A 108 -18.22 -16.46 -5.50
C TYR A 108 -17.37 -17.70 -5.31
N GLU A 109 -16.44 -17.92 -6.23
CA GLU A 109 -15.23 -18.71 -6.00
C GLU A 109 -14.05 -17.76 -5.83
N TYR A 110 -13.41 -17.78 -4.66
CA TYR A 110 -12.19 -17.00 -4.40
C TYR A 110 -10.97 -17.88 -4.59
N ARG A 111 -9.91 -17.32 -5.19
CA ARG A 111 -8.56 -17.88 -5.20
C ARG A 111 -7.56 -16.79 -4.84
N ASP A 112 -6.62 -17.16 -3.99
CA ASP A 112 -5.47 -16.33 -3.67
C ASP A 112 -4.57 -16.23 -4.91
N THR A 113 -3.92 -15.09 -5.08
CA THR A 113 -2.84 -14.89 -6.04
C THR A 113 -1.59 -14.38 -5.31
N ALA A 114 -0.51 -14.06 -6.04
CA ALA A 114 0.78 -13.73 -5.44
C ALA A 114 0.68 -12.64 -4.35
N MET A 115 1.05 -13.04 -3.13
CA MET A 115 1.17 -12.18 -1.95
C MET A 115 2.54 -12.36 -1.31
N SER A 116 3.05 -11.28 -0.72
CA SER A 116 4.30 -11.28 0.04
C SER A 116 4.09 -10.63 1.39
N THR A 117 4.74 -11.16 2.43
CA THR A 117 4.74 -10.60 3.78
C THR A 117 5.33 -9.18 3.84
N VAL A 118 6.15 -8.80 2.86
CA VAL A 118 6.78 -7.47 2.77
C VAL A 118 5.96 -6.47 1.95
N ALA A 119 4.76 -6.84 1.50
CA ALA A 119 3.90 -6.02 0.66
C ALA A 119 2.46 -5.95 1.19
N PRO A 120 1.74 -4.83 0.97
CA PRO A 120 0.39 -4.66 1.47
C PRO A 120 -0.71 -5.16 0.51
N PHE A 121 -0.38 -5.97 -0.49
CA PHE A 121 -1.35 -6.55 -1.42
C PHE A 121 -2.19 -7.67 -0.77
N ARG A 122 -3.47 -7.72 -1.12
CA ARG A 122 -4.41 -8.83 -0.89
C ARG A 122 -5.21 -9.06 -2.18
N PRO A 123 -4.54 -9.54 -3.25
CA PRO A 123 -5.13 -9.67 -4.57
C PRO A 123 -5.85 -11.01 -4.71
N GLU A 124 -7.14 -10.94 -5.03
CA GLU A 124 -8.02 -12.10 -5.14
C GLU A 124 -8.48 -12.27 -6.59
N TRP A 125 -8.41 -13.49 -7.09
CA TRP A 125 -9.14 -13.94 -8.27
C TRP A 125 -10.54 -14.36 -7.81
N ILE A 126 -11.60 -13.79 -8.39
CA ILE A 126 -12.97 -14.01 -7.92
C ILE A 126 -13.90 -14.30 -9.11
N LEU A 127 -14.45 -15.50 -9.18
CA LEU A 127 -15.43 -15.89 -10.20
C LEU A 127 -16.86 -15.58 -9.76
N GLU A 128 -17.62 -14.88 -10.60
CA GLU A 128 -19.02 -14.53 -10.35
C GLU A 128 -19.97 -15.71 -10.65
N LEU A 129 -20.28 -16.52 -9.63
CA LEU A 129 -21.17 -17.68 -9.76
C LEU A 129 -22.65 -17.29 -9.83
N CYS A 130 -23.02 -16.12 -9.30
CA CYS A 130 -24.37 -15.59 -9.38
C CYS A 130 -24.65 -15.01 -10.78
N VAL A 131 -25.71 -15.49 -11.44
CA VAL A 131 -26.16 -14.98 -12.73
C VAL A 131 -27.41 -14.12 -12.55
N VAL A 132 -27.40 -12.90 -13.09
CA VAL A 132 -28.55 -11.96 -13.05
C VAL A 132 -29.21 -11.83 -14.42
N ASP A 133 -30.53 -11.69 -14.44
CA ASP A 133 -31.34 -11.60 -15.67
C ASP A 133 -31.53 -10.17 -16.20
N ASN A 134 -31.11 -9.16 -15.45
CA ASN A 134 -31.18 -7.75 -15.80
C ASN A 134 -30.04 -6.96 -15.15
N ASN A 135 -29.85 -5.71 -15.60
CA ASN A 135 -28.85 -4.78 -15.08
C ASN A 135 -29.46 -3.76 -14.12
N GLU A 136 -30.45 -4.16 -13.30
CA GLU A 136 -31.05 -3.25 -12.33
C GLU A 136 -30.22 -3.20 -11.04
N PRO A 137 -29.87 -2.02 -10.51
CA PRO A 137 -29.08 -1.91 -9.27
C PRO A 137 -29.84 -2.46 -8.05
N THR A 138 -31.15 -2.62 -8.16
CA THR A 138 -32.05 -3.15 -7.12
C THR A 138 -32.35 -4.65 -7.27
N ASN A 139 -31.72 -5.34 -8.24
CA ASN A 139 -31.91 -6.77 -8.46
C ASN A 139 -31.71 -7.56 -7.14
N LYS A 140 -32.70 -8.39 -6.80
CA LYS A 140 -32.78 -9.10 -5.51
C LYS A 140 -31.83 -10.29 -5.40
N ASP A 141 -31.34 -10.80 -6.53
CA ASP A 141 -30.36 -11.88 -6.55
C ASP A 141 -28.97 -11.38 -6.12
N VAL A 142 -28.69 -10.09 -6.29
CA VAL A 142 -27.42 -9.47 -5.90
C VAL A 142 -27.27 -9.42 -4.39
N GLN A 143 -26.26 -10.10 -3.86
CA GLN A 143 -25.97 -10.14 -2.43
C GLN A 143 -24.81 -9.19 -2.11
N TRP A 144 -25.10 -8.12 -1.37
CA TRP A 144 -24.16 -7.03 -1.08
C TRP A 144 -23.21 -7.38 0.06
N ASN A 145 -21.95 -6.92 0.00
CA ASN A 145 -21.08 -6.89 1.18
C ASN A 145 -21.36 -5.63 2.03
N ASN A 146 -20.64 -5.49 3.15
CA ASN A 146 -20.74 -4.32 4.04
C ASN A 146 -19.72 -3.23 3.71
N GLY A 147 -19.03 -3.32 2.56
CA GLY A 147 -17.73 -2.69 2.37
C GLY A 147 -16.66 -3.38 3.20
N HIS A 148 -15.39 -3.04 2.94
CA HIS A 148 -14.25 -3.59 3.67
C HIS A 148 -13.12 -2.56 3.74
N PHE A 149 -12.15 -2.79 4.62
CA PHE A 149 -11.11 -1.80 4.95
C PHE A 149 -10.06 -1.60 3.84
N MET A 150 -9.86 -2.60 2.98
CA MET A 150 -8.84 -2.49 1.94
C MET A 150 -9.30 -1.56 0.83
N HIS A 151 -8.37 -0.78 0.28
CA HIS A 151 -8.60 -0.18 -1.02
C HIS A 151 -8.77 -1.28 -2.05
N GLN A 152 -9.58 -1.05 -3.08
CA GLN A 152 -9.77 -2.06 -4.12
C GLN A 152 -9.69 -1.42 -5.50
N PHE A 153 -8.68 -1.85 -6.24
CA PHE A 153 -8.68 -1.78 -7.69
C PHE A 153 -9.26 -3.09 -8.23
N THR A 154 -9.96 -3.07 -9.35
CA THR A 154 -10.51 -4.28 -9.98
C THR A 154 -10.43 -4.20 -11.48
N TYR A 155 -9.98 -5.30 -12.09
CA TYR A 155 -9.98 -5.51 -13.54
C TYR A 155 -11.02 -6.57 -13.88
N PHE A 156 -11.81 -6.33 -14.94
CA PHE A 156 -12.93 -7.18 -15.32
C PHE A 156 -12.57 -8.07 -16.51
N ILE A 157 -13.00 -9.33 -16.46
CA ILE A 157 -12.86 -10.33 -17.52
C ILE A 157 -14.24 -10.97 -17.76
N GLY A 158 -14.76 -10.87 -18.98
CA GLY A 158 -16.09 -11.35 -19.32
C GLY A 158 -17.20 -10.36 -18.96
N GLU A 159 -18.42 -10.87 -18.87
CA GLU A 159 -19.65 -10.08 -18.78
C GLU A 159 -20.11 -9.87 -17.32
N VAL A 160 -19.45 -8.94 -16.63
CA VAL A 160 -19.65 -8.69 -15.20
C VAL A 160 -20.49 -7.44 -14.98
N ASN A 161 -21.45 -7.50 -14.06
CA ASN A 161 -22.06 -6.29 -13.47
C ASN A 161 -21.36 -5.95 -12.16
N PHE A 162 -20.90 -4.71 -12.03
CA PHE A 162 -20.34 -4.15 -10.81
C PHE A 162 -21.39 -3.29 -10.09
N TYR A 163 -21.84 -3.74 -8.93
CA TYR A 163 -22.81 -3.04 -8.09
C TYR A 163 -22.08 -2.29 -6.97
N TYR A 164 -22.45 -1.04 -6.73
CA TYR A 164 -21.89 -0.25 -5.63
C TYR A 164 -22.95 0.72 -5.06
N LYS A 165 -22.74 1.18 -3.83
CA LYS A 165 -23.51 2.29 -3.26
C LYS A 165 -22.74 3.58 -3.46
N ASP A 166 -23.39 4.61 -3.99
CA ASP A 166 -22.79 5.93 -4.09
C ASP A 166 -22.71 6.65 -2.73
N SER A 167 -22.23 7.89 -2.72
CA SER A 167 -22.08 8.69 -1.51
C SER A 167 -23.40 9.02 -0.81
N SER A 168 -24.54 8.94 -1.50
CA SER A 168 -25.89 9.10 -0.93
C SER A 168 -26.46 7.80 -0.36
N GLY A 169 -25.80 6.68 -0.62
CA GLY A 169 -26.25 5.33 -0.24
C GLY A 169 -27.18 4.68 -1.28
N GLU A 170 -27.42 5.33 -2.42
CA GLU A 170 -28.20 4.79 -3.52
C GLU A 170 -27.42 3.66 -4.21
N LYS A 171 -28.13 2.57 -4.55
CA LYS A 171 -27.53 1.46 -5.30
C LYS A 171 -27.34 1.87 -6.76
N LYS A 172 -26.15 1.65 -7.29
CA LYS A 172 -25.78 1.82 -8.69
C LYS A 172 -25.22 0.53 -9.25
N VAL A 173 -25.16 0.44 -10.57
CA VAL A 173 -24.57 -0.67 -11.30
C VAL A 173 -23.83 -0.14 -12.52
N ALA A 174 -22.61 -0.64 -12.72
CA ALA A 174 -21.83 -0.46 -13.93
C ALA A 174 -21.79 -1.79 -14.68
N VAL A 175 -22.11 -1.75 -15.97
CA VAL A 175 -22.09 -2.92 -16.86
C VAL A 175 -20.69 -3.01 -17.45
N MET A 176 -19.90 -3.98 -16.98
CA MET A 176 -18.47 -4.11 -17.29
C MET A 176 -18.22 -5.25 -18.27
N ASN A 177 -17.14 -5.13 -19.04
CA ASN A 177 -16.65 -6.12 -19.99
C ASN A 177 -15.13 -6.32 -19.79
N THR A 178 -14.57 -7.29 -20.52
CA THR A 178 -13.13 -7.56 -20.51
C THR A 178 -12.33 -6.30 -20.81
N GLY A 179 -11.40 -5.98 -19.92
CA GLY A 179 -10.51 -4.81 -20.07
C GLY A 179 -10.96 -3.59 -19.27
N ASP A 180 -12.23 -3.52 -18.87
CA ASP A 180 -12.70 -2.44 -18.02
C ASP A 180 -12.06 -2.55 -16.63
N SER A 181 -12.07 -1.45 -15.90
CA SER A 181 -11.50 -1.41 -14.55
C SER A 181 -12.23 -0.43 -13.65
N MET A 182 -12.02 -0.58 -12.33
CA MET A 182 -12.52 0.37 -11.36
C MET A 182 -11.58 0.54 -10.17
N TYR A 183 -11.79 1.64 -9.45
CA TYR A 183 -11.35 1.83 -8.07
C TYR A 183 -12.56 2.11 -7.18
N ILE A 184 -12.57 1.54 -5.98
CA ILE A 184 -13.57 1.79 -4.95
C ILE A 184 -12.92 2.09 -3.59
N THR A 185 -13.39 3.16 -2.95
CA THR A 185 -12.89 3.63 -1.66
C THR A 185 -13.27 2.67 -0.53
N PRO A 186 -12.39 2.45 0.48
CA PRO A 186 -12.67 1.61 1.64
C PRO A 186 -14.06 1.85 2.27
N PHE A 187 -14.66 0.77 2.75
CA PHE A 187 -15.98 0.70 3.38
C PHE A 187 -17.17 1.03 2.47
N THR A 188 -16.97 1.29 1.18
CA THR A 188 -18.08 1.43 0.23
C THR A 188 -18.69 0.06 -0.09
N PRO A 189 -19.97 -0.21 0.20
CA PRO A 189 -20.60 -1.49 -0.09
C PRO A 189 -20.69 -1.77 -1.59
N HIS A 190 -20.38 -3.01 -1.99
CA HIS A 190 -20.39 -3.43 -3.38
C HIS A 190 -20.66 -4.94 -3.56
N SER A 191 -20.94 -5.34 -4.80
CA SER A 191 -21.04 -6.73 -5.24
C SER A 191 -20.84 -6.87 -6.74
N PHE A 192 -20.75 -8.11 -7.22
CA PHE A 192 -20.55 -8.48 -8.61
C PHE A 192 -21.49 -9.63 -8.97
N ALA A 193 -21.85 -9.73 -10.25
CA ALA A 193 -22.61 -10.86 -10.79
C ALA A 193 -22.36 -11.01 -12.29
N THR A 194 -22.51 -12.22 -12.79
CA THR A 194 -22.46 -12.55 -14.22
C THR A 194 -23.78 -12.16 -14.88
N ARG A 195 -23.75 -11.58 -16.07
CA ARG A 195 -24.96 -11.32 -16.84
C ARG A 195 -25.50 -12.59 -17.50
N LYS A 196 -26.83 -12.76 -17.49
CA LYS A 196 -27.50 -13.85 -18.20
C LYS A 196 -27.20 -13.79 -19.70
N GLY A 197 -26.80 -14.92 -20.27
CA GLY A 197 -26.42 -15.04 -21.68
C GLY A 197 -24.91 -14.96 -21.93
N ALA A 198 -24.11 -14.64 -20.91
CA ALA A 198 -22.66 -14.75 -20.99
C ALA A 198 -22.23 -16.18 -21.35
N LYS A 199 -21.16 -16.29 -22.15
CA LYS A 199 -20.63 -17.61 -22.58
C LYS A 199 -20.04 -18.40 -21.42
N GLU A 200 -19.42 -17.69 -20.49
CA GLU A 200 -18.77 -18.21 -19.29
C GLU A 200 -19.11 -17.27 -18.12
N ASN A 201 -18.87 -17.73 -16.90
CA ASN A 201 -19.00 -16.86 -15.74
C ASN A 201 -18.03 -15.68 -15.87
N GLY A 202 -18.50 -14.50 -15.48
CA GLY A 202 -17.66 -13.34 -15.29
C GLY A 202 -16.59 -13.62 -14.24
N LEU A 203 -15.47 -12.95 -14.40
CA LEU A 203 -14.31 -13.02 -13.54
C LEU A 203 -13.84 -11.60 -13.24
N ILE A 204 -13.44 -11.36 -11.99
CA ILE A 204 -12.67 -10.19 -11.62
C ILE A 204 -11.32 -10.55 -11.00
N LEU A 205 -10.34 -9.70 -11.27
CA LEU A 205 -9.11 -9.63 -10.49
C LEU A 205 -9.25 -8.48 -9.50
N ALA A 206 -9.71 -8.79 -8.29
CA ALA A 206 -9.93 -7.86 -7.20
C ALA A 206 -8.61 -7.62 -6.44
N LEU A 207 -7.82 -6.68 -6.96
CA LEU A 207 -6.50 -6.34 -6.41
C LEU A 207 -6.67 -5.39 -5.23
N THR A 208 -7.00 -5.94 -4.06
CA THR A 208 -7.15 -5.14 -2.84
C THR A 208 -5.79 -4.88 -2.18
N TYR A 209 -5.67 -3.76 -1.47
CA TYR A 209 -4.42 -3.42 -0.79
C TYR A 209 -4.60 -2.45 0.38
N GLY A 210 -3.65 -2.52 1.32
CA GLY A 210 -3.53 -1.58 2.42
C GLY A 210 -2.89 -0.26 1.98
N GLY A 211 -3.53 0.85 2.36
CA GLY A 211 -2.95 2.19 2.25
C GLY A 211 -2.13 2.58 3.51
N LYS A 212 -2.12 3.87 3.81
CA LYS A 212 -1.41 4.45 4.96
C LYS A 212 -2.01 4.10 6.33
N LEU A 213 -3.26 3.65 6.36
CA LEU A 213 -3.99 3.37 7.60
C LEU A 213 -3.77 1.96 8.17
N THR A 214 -3.01 1.09 7.51
CA THR A 214 -2.78 -0.29 8.00
C THR A 214 -1.59 -0.37 8.97
N GLY A 215 -1.59 -1.35 9.87
CA GLY A 215 -0.45 -1.60 10.77
C GLY A 215 -0.34 -0.56 11.88
N ASP A 216 0.83 0.05 12.04
CA ASP A 216 1.14 0.89 13.21
C ASP A 216 0.26 2.13 13.32
N VAL A 217 -0.06 2.77 12.19
CA VAL A 217 -1.00 3.91 12.15
C VAL A 217 -2.39 3.50 12.66
N GLN A 218 -2.84 2.28 12.33
CA GLN A 218 -4.11 1.75 12.84
C GLN A 218 -4.05 1.53 14.36
N GLN A 219 -2.93 1.00 14.86
CA GLN A 219 -2.76 0.71 16.27
C GLN A 219 -2.64 1.99 17.10
N GLU A 220 -1.96 3.02 16.57
CA GLU A 220 -1.87 4.33 17.19
C GLU A 220 -3.26 4.98 17.31
N LEU A 221 -4.05 4.98 16.22
CA LEU A 221 -5.43 5.46 16.25
C LEU A 221 -6.32 4.62 17.19
N SER A 222 -6.13 3.31 17.22
CA SER A 222 -6.87 2.39 18.11
C SER A 222 -6.53 2.57 19.59
N GLY A 223 -5.38 3.19 19.92
CA GLY A 223 -5.03 3.57 21.28
C GLY A 223 -5.79 4.78 21.80
N LEU A 224 -6.47 5.53 20.92
CA LEU A 224 -7.31 6.67 21.27
C LEU A 224 -8.77 6.23 21.52
N SER A 225 -9.53 7.05 22.24
CA SER A 225 -10.99 6.91 22.21
C SER A 225 -11.52 7.22 20.81
N VAL A 226 -12.68 6.67 20.47
CA VAL A 226 -13.33 6.92 19.16
C VAL A 226 -13.51 8.41 18.93
N GLU A 227 -13.90 9.17 19.96
CA GLU A 227 -14.06 10.62 19.89
C GLU A 227 -12.74 11.32 19.51
N LEU A 228 -11.65 11.01 20.20
CA LEU A 228 -10.35 11.62 19.94
C LEU A 228 -9.80 11.25 18.56
N GLY A 229 -9.87 9.96 18.20
CA GLY A 229 -9.41 9.46 16.91
C GLY A 229 -10.20 10.05 15.74
N SER A 230 -11.52 10.26 15.91
CA SER A 230 -12.38 10.81 14.85
C SER A 230 -12.04 12.26 14.50
N ASN A 231 -11.42 13.03 15.42
CA ASN A 231 -11.00 14.41 15.14
C ASN A 231 -9.87 14.50 14.09
N PHE A 232 -9.18 13.41 13.78
CA PHE A 232 -8.20 13.38 12.68
C PHE A 232 -8.84 13.27 11.30
N ALA A 233 -10.13 12.94 11.22
CA ALA A 233 -10.88 12.92 9.95
C ALA A 233 -11.29 14.35 9.57
N LEU A 234 -10.38 15.07 8.90
CA LEU A 234 -10.63 16.40 8.36
C LEU A 234 -11.73 16.39 7.29
N ASP A 235 -12.43 17.52 7.12
CA ASP A 235 -13.48 17.65 6.12
C ASP A 235 -12.89 17.89 4.72
N PHE A 236 -12.81 16.82 3.94
CA PHE A 236 -12.33 16.82 2.55
C PHE A 236 -13.48 16.63 1.54
N THR A 237 -14.70 17.07 1.90
CA THR A 237 -15.87 16.93 1.00
C THR A 237 -15.83 17.85 -0.21
N THR A 238 -15.19 19.02 -0.10
CA THR A 238 -14.90 19.96 -1.21
C THR A 238 -13.46 20.46 -1.12
N ASN A 239 -12.95 21.07 -2.20
CA ASN A 239 -11.61 21.67 -2.22
C ASN A 239 -11.51 22.84 -1.20
N GLU A 240 -12.56 23.64 -1.08
CA GLU A 240 -12.67 24.74 -0.11
C GLU A 240 -12.64 24.20 1.32
N ALA A 241 -13.40 23.14 1.60
CA ALA A 241 -13.46 22.52 2.93
C ALA A 241 -12.12 21.90 3.33
N ALA A 242 -11.45 21.24 2.38
CA ALA A 242 -10.14 20.65 2.61
C ALA A 242 -9.08 21.73 2.90
N SER A 243 -9.06 22.81 2.10
CA SER A 243 -8.16 23.95 2.31
C SER A 243 -8.39 24.62 3.68
N ALA A 244 -9.65 24.89 4.03
CA ALA A 244 -10.02 25.46 5.33
C ALA A 244 -9.62 24.57 6.50
N SER A 245 -9.88 23.26 6.38
CA SER A 245 -9.55 22.27 7.41
C SER A 245 -8.05 22.19 7.68
N LEU A 246 -7.22 22.19 6.63
CA LEU A 246 -5.75 22.17 6.77
C LEU A 246 -5.22 23.44 7.43
N ILE A 247 -5.68 24.62 7.00
CA ILE A 247 -5.28 25.91 7.61
C ILE A 247 -5.64 25.93 9.09
N LYS A 248 -6.89 25.58 9.41
CA LYS A 248 -7.38 25.56 10.79
C LYS A 248 -6.58 24.58 11.65
N TYR A 249 -6.40 23.34 11.17
CA TYR A 249 -5.63 22.32 11.88
C TYR A 249 -4.21 22.81 12.20
N HIS A 250 -3.50 23.34 11.20
CA HIS A 250 -2.14 23.82 11.39
C HIS A 250 -2.08 25.06 12.32
N ARG A 251 -3.02 26.01 12.23
CA ARG A 251 -3.10 27.13 13.17
C ARG A 251 -3.29 26.65 14.61
N GLU A 252 -4.18 25.68 14.83
CA GLU A 252 -4.54 25.18 16.16
C GLU A 252 -3.42 24.37 16.82
N ILE A 253 -2.64 23.61 16.06
CA ILE A 253 -1.44 22.93 16.60
C ILE A 253 -0.30 23.91 16.86
N SER A 254 -0.20 25.01 16.09
CA SER A 254 0.75 26.11 16.36
C SER A 254 0.32 27.01 17.52
N LYS A 255 -0.90 26.83 18.06
CA LYS A 255 -1.49 27.66 19.14
C LYS A 255 -1.51 29.16 18.84
N LEU A 256 -1.69 29.53 17.57
CA LEU A 256 -1.84 30.93 17.19
C LEU A 256 -3.31 31.35 17.22
N SER A 257 -3.57 32.51 17.83
CA SER A 257 -4.85 33.19 17.69
C SER A 257 -4.98 33.81 16.29
N MET A 258 -6.19 34.21 15.91
CA MET A 258 -6.41 34.93 14.65
C MET A 258 -5.66 36.27 14.62
N GLU A 259 -5.58 36.96 15.76
CA GLU A 259 -4.85 38.22 15.90
C GLU A 259 -3.35 38.01 15.68
N GLU A 260 -2.77 36.97 16.27
CA GLU A 260 -1.35 36.67 16.11
C GLU A 260 -1.01 36.20 14.69
N LEU A 261 -1.86 35.34 14.10
CA LEU A 261 -1.70 34.93 12.70
C LEU A 261 -1.81 36.13 11.74
N SER A 262 -2.78 37.02 11.97
CA SER A 262 -2.94 38.27 11.21
C SER A 262 -1.71 39.15 11.29
N LYS A 263 -1.15 39.34 12.50
CA LYS A 263 0.07 40.12 12.71
C LYS A 263 1.27 39.54 11.95
N ARG A 264 1.46 38.21 11.96
CA ARG A 264 2.59 37.56 11.27
C ARG A 264 2.48 37.62 9.75
N THR A 265 1.26 37.44 9.24
CA THR A 265 1.01 37.33 7.80
C THR A 265 0.74 38.69 7.14
N SER A 266 0.40 39.71 7.92
CA SER A 266 -0.20 40.97 7.45
C SER A 266 -1.51 40.77 6.66
N ILE A 267 -2.19 39.63 6.85
CA ILE A 267 -3.52 39.36 6.29
C ILE A 267 -4.56 39.80 7.32
N SER A 268 -5.66 40.41 6.89
CA SER A 268 -6.70 40.86 7.83
C SER A 268 -7.34 39.67 8.57
N ILE A 269 -7.73 39.87 9.82
CA ILE A 269 -8.46 38.86 10.61
C ILE A 269 -9.72 38.39 9.86
N ASN A 270 -10.39 39.29 9.15
CA ASN A 270 -11.59 38.97 8.39
C ASN A 270 -11.30 38.01 7.23
N ASP A 271 -10.20 38.20 6.50
CA ASP A 271 -9.84 37.29 5.40
C ASP A 271 -9.37 35.94 5.92
N LEU A 272 -8.59 35.92 7.01
CA LEU A 272 -8.23 34.66 7.69
C LEU A 272 -9.46 33.86 8.14
N LYS A 273 -10.48 34.55 8.68
CA LYS A 273 -11.77 33.92 9.03
C LYS A 273 -12.52 33.40 7.81
N LYS A 274 -12.44 34.05 6.64
CA LYS A 274 -13.04 33.52 5.41
C LYS A 274 -12.34 32.23 4.97
N PHE A 275 -11.01 32.19 5.08
CA PHE A 275 -10.21 31.02 4.72
C PHE A 275 -10.53 29.81 5.61
N GLU A 276 -10.71 29.99 6.93
CA GLU A 276 -11.07 28.87 7.83
C GLU A 276 -12.55 28.49 7.84
N ASN A 277 -13.46 29.36 7.37
CA ASN A 277 -14.90 29.09 7.33
C ASN A 277 -15.41 28.72 5.91
N VAL A 278 -14.55 28.15 5.07
CA VAL A 278 -14.92 27.61 3.74
C VAL A 278 -15.49 28.69 2.80
N SER A 279 -15.27 29.97 3.09
CA SER A 279 -15.87 31.07 2.33
C SER A 279 -15.01 31.50 1.14
N GLU A 280 -13.70 31.30 1.21
CA GLU A 280 -12.74 31.71 0.19
C GLU A 280 -11.48 30.83 0.24
N ILE A 281 -10.95 30.42 -0.92
CA ILE A 281 -9.64 29.75 -0.99
C ILE A 281 -8.55 30.83 -1.06
N PRO A 282 -7.57 30.84 -0.15
CA PRO A 282 -6.50 31.83 -0.21
C PRO A 282 -5.66 31.69 -1.49
N SER A 283 -5.23 32.83 -2.02
CA SER A 283 -4.26 32.86 -3.12
C SER A 283 -2.93 32.21 -2.72
N ILE A 284 -2.13 31.75 -3.70
CA ILE A 284 -0.83 31.13 -3.41
C ILE A 284 0.09 32.02 -2.57
N SER A 285 0.09 33.34 -2.82
CA SER A 285 0.87 34.29 -2.02
C SER A 285 0.38 34.38 -0.57
N ASN A 286 -0.93 34.25 -0.33
CA ASN A 286 -1.45 34.17 1.03
C ASN A 286 -1.10 32.83 1.70
N ILE A 287 -1.16 31.72 0.96
CA ILE A 287 -0.74 30.40 1.48
C ILE A 287 0.74 30.41 1.86
N GLU A 288 1.62 30.99 1.06
CA GLU A 288 3.05 31.16 1.37
C GLU A 288 3.28 31.93 2.67
N LYS A 289 2.56 33.05 2.86
CA LYS A 289 2.63 33.83 4.10
C LYS A 289 2.13 33.04 5.30
N ILE A 290 1.01 32.34 5.16
CA ILE A 290 0.43 31.52 6.24
C ILE A 290 1.37 30.37 6.60
N ALA A 291 1.88 29.62 5.62
CA ALA A 291 2.83 28.53 5.83
C ALA A 291 4.10 29.00 6.56
N SER A 292 4.67 30.14 6.13
CA SER A 292 5.80 30.76 6.78
C SER A 292 5.49 31.15 8.23
N ALA A 293 4.34 31.78 8.49
CA ALA A 293 3.92 32.18 9.83
C ALA A 293 3.69 30.99 10.79
N LEU A 294 3.31 29.84 10.24
CA LEU A 294 3.08 28.57 10.94
C LEU A 294 4.33 27.69 11.01
N THR A 295 5.45 28.07 10.38
CA THR A 295 6.70 27.29 10.31
C THR A 295 6.50 25.91 9.67
N ILE A 296 5.73 25.88 8.58
CA ILE A 296 5.47 24.67 7.77
C ILE A 296 5.73 24.97 6.29
N ASN A 297 5.68 23.95 5.44
CA ASN A 297 5.80 24.15 4.00
C ASN A 297 4.44 24.50 3.40
N VAL A 298 4.44 25.21 2.26
CA VAL A 298 3.22 25.44 1.47
C VAL A 298 2.47 24.13 1.18
N ARG A 299 3.22 23.06 0.86
CA ARG A 299 2.67 21.71 0.61
C ARG A 299 1.77 21.23 1.74
N ASP A 300 2.10 21.53 2.98
CA ASP A 300 1.38 21.01 4.15
C ASP A 300 0.02 21.74 4.34
N LEU A 301 -0.21 22.85 3.63
CA LEU A 301 -1.49 23.57 3.54
C LEU A 301 -2.28 23.31 2.24
N LEU A 302 -1.67 22.62 1.27
CA LEU A 302 -2.32 22.34 -0.01
C LEU A 302 -3.11 21.03 0.10
N PRO A 303 -4.43 21.04 -0.13
CA PRO A 303 -5.16 19.81 -0.39
C PRO A 303 -4.78 19.25 -1.77
N ASN A 304 -5.34 18.10 -2.14
CA ASN A 304 -5.26 17.63 -3.52
C ASN A 304 -5.91 18.64 -4.47
N ASP A 305 -5.47 18.64 -5.73
CA ASP A 305 -5.97 19.59 -6.75
C ASP A 305 -7.48 19.44 -7.04
N LYS A 306 -8.03 18.24 -6.81
CA LYS A 306 -9.46 17.92 -6.95
C LYS A 306 -9.93 16.93 -5.89
N ILE A 307 -11.22 17.00 -5.58
CA ILE A 307 -11.94 15.92 -4.88
C ILE A 307 -12.34 14.86 -5.92
N GLU A 308 -11.93 13.63 -5.66
CA GLU A 308 -12.26 12.48 -6.50
C GLU A 308 -13.56 11.83 -6.04
N ASP A 309 -14.29 11.23 -6.98
CA ASP A 309 -15.40 10.36 -6.64
C ASP A 309 -14.92 9.15 -5.84
N LYS A 310 -15.76 8.68 -4.90
CA LYS A 310 -15.46 7.50 -4.08
C LYS A 310 -15.36 6.21 -4.90
N ILE A 311 -15.97 6.20 -6.09
CA ILE A 311 -15.98 5.11 -7.05
C ILE A 311 -15.57 5.69 -8.38
N ILE A 312 -14.56 5.09 -9.01
CA ILE A 312 -14.07 5.47 -10.33
C ILE A 312 -14.25 4.25 -11.20
N VAL A 313 -15.06 4.38 -12.25
CA VAL A 313 -15.22 3.39 -13.30
C VAL A 313 -14.48 3.92 -14.51
N GLN A 314 -13.69 3.06 -15.15
CA GLN A 314 -13.01 3.38 -16.40
C GLN A 314 -13.21 2.24 -17.38
N TYR A 315 -13.87 2.54 -18.49
CA TYR A 315 -14.03 1.59 -19.59
C TYR A 315 -12.71 1.43 -20.35
N HIS A 316 -12.50 0.27 -20.96
CA HIS A 316 -11.22 -0.07 -21.59
C HIS A 316 -10.79 0.95 -22.63
N ASP A 317 -11.73 1.44 -23.45
CA ASP A 317 -11.51 2.39 -24.55
C ASP A 317 -11.20 3.82 -24.09
N GLU A 318 -11.51 4.16 -22.83
CA GLU A 318 -11.17 5.45 -22.21
C GLU A 318 -9.69 5.52 -21.77
N GLY A 319 -9.05 4.36 -21.62
CA GLY A 319 -7.65 4.26 -21.20
C GLY A 319 -6.67 4.79 -22.24
N ARG A 320 -5.84 5.75 -21.82
CA ARG A 320 -4.72 6.26 -22.63
C ARG A 320 -3.71 5.16 -22.87
N THR A 321 -3.16 5.10 -24.09
CA THR A 321 -2.08 4.16 -24.42
C THR A 321 -0.80 4.85 -24.88
N TRP A 322 0.32 4.18 -24.63
CA TRP A 322 1.63 4.60 -25.11
C TRP A 322 2.56 3.40 -25.23
N PHE A 323 3.54 3.51 -26.13
CA PHE A 323 4.62 2.53 -26.22
C PHE A 323 5.75 2.87 -25.24
N TYR A 324 6.41 1.85 -24.72
CA TYR A 324 7.53 2.03 -23.80
C TYR A 324 8.58 0.91 -23.93
N PRO A 325 9.89 1.20 -23.76
CA PRO A 325 10.49 2.53 -23.92
C PRO A 325 10.26 3.10 -25.34
N GLU A 326 10.51 4.40 -25.53
CA GLU A 326 10.18 5.10 -26.78
C GLU A 326 10.93 4.56 -28.00
N ASP A 327 12.19 4.14 -27.85
CA ASP A 327 13.02 3.67 -28.96
C ASP A 327 12.72 2.22 -29.36
N SER A 328 12.67 1.31 -28.38
CA SER A 328 12.55 -0.13 -28.61
C SER A 328 11.11 -0.62 -28.66
N LYS A 329 10.18 0.09 -28.01
CA LYS A 329 8.74 -0.20 -27.95
C LYS A 329 8.36 -1.68 -27.69
N PRO A 330 9.03 -2.41 -26.78
CA PRO A 330 8.67 -3.79 -26.43
C PRO A 330 7.33 -3.89 -25.69
N TYR A 331 6.77 -2.76 -25.23
CA TYR A 331 5.49 -2.73 -24.52
C TYR A 331 4.56 -1.67 -25.10
N GLU A 332 3.26 -1.97 -25.12
CA GLU A 332 2.19 -0.99 -25.16
C GLU A 332 1.48 -1.01 -23.80
N PHE A 333 1.54 0.10 -23.08
CA PHE A 333 0.84 0.30 -21.82
C PHE A 333 -0.53 0.92 -22.10
N ARG A 334 -1.54 0.47 -21.39
CA ARG A 334 -2.84 1.12 -21.25
C ARG A 334 -3.07 1.48 -19.79
N GLU A 335 -3.33 2.75 -19.53
CA GLU A 335 -3.71 3.23 -18.21
C GLU A 335 -5.11 2.72 -17.84
N LEU A 336 -5.24 2.16 -16.64
CA LEU A 336 -6.49 1.68 -16.07
C LEU A 336 -6.98 2.63 -14.96
N ALA A 337 -8.13 2.32 -14.36
CA ALA A 337 -8.76 3.13 -13.34
C ALA A 337 -7.79 3.54 -12.22
N SER A 338 -7.73 4.85 -11.95
CA SER A 338 -6.86 5.45 -10.93
C SER A 338 -7.53 6.64 -10.26
N THR A 339 -7.02 7.06 -9.10
CA THR A 339 -7.52 8.19 -8.32
C THR A 339 -6.35 9.06 -7.83
N THR A 340 -6.47 10.39 -7.90
CA THR A 340 -5.46 11.28 -7.32
C THR A 340 -5.43 11.23 -5.79
N ALA A 341 -6.47 10.68 -5.14
CA ALA A 341 -6.47 10.39 -3.71
C ALA A 341 -5.40 9.34 -3.31
N LEU A 342 -4.95 8.53 -4.27
CA LEU A 342 -3.89 7.53 -4.11
C LEU A 342 -2.84 7.72 -5.20
N PRO A 343 -2.03 8.80 -5.14
CA PRO A 343 -1.16 9.20 -6.24
C PRO A 343 -0.05 8.18 -6.54
N PHE A 344 0.23 7.27 -5.61
CA PHE A 344 1.21 6.18 -5.74
C PHE A 344 0.57 4.83 -6.11
N SER A 345 -0.72 4.80 -6.44
CA SER A 345 -1.40 3.62 -6.99
C SER A 345 -1.49 3.77 -8.51
N LYS A 346 -0.80 2.92 -9.26
CA LYS A 346 -0.75 2.95 -10.73
C LYS A 346 -1.14 1.59 -11.29
N SER A 347 -2.13 1.55 -12.17
CA SER A 347 -2.68 0.34 -12.74
C SER A 347 -2.53 0.35 -14.26
N PHE A 348 -2.13 -0.79 -14.81
CA PHE A 348 -1.81 -0.92 -16.23
C PHE A 348 -2.29 -2.25 -16.80
N GLU A 349 -2.84 -2.21 -18.01
CA GLU A 349 -2.82 -3.38 -18.90
C GLU A 349 -1.58 -3.22 -19.80
N ILE A 350 -0.71 -4.22 -19.81
CA ILE A 350 0.59 -4.18 -20.48
C ILE A 350 0.58 -5.24 -21.58
N GLN A 351 0.49 -4.79 -22.83
CA GLN A 351 0.71 -5.66 -23.98
C GLN A 351 2.21 -5.75 -24.22
N ILE A 352 2.74 -6.97 -24.17
CA ILE A 352 4.14 -7.26 -24.47
C ILE A 352 4.23 -7.61 -25.95
N LEU A 353 5.12 -6.90 -26.64
CA LEU A 353 5.38 -7.01 -28.05
C LEU A 353 6.73 -7.71 -28.24
N ASN A 354 6.76 -8.66 -29.17
CA ASN A 354 7.94 -9.52 -29.35
C ASN A 354 9.20 -8.67 -29.58
N SER A 355 10.22 -8.89 -28.75
CA SER A 355 11.48 -8.15 -28.77
C SER A 355 12.63 -9.07 -28.39
N ASP A 356 13.73 -8.97 -29.14
CA ASP A 356 14.96 -9.74 -28.88
C ASP A 356 15.94 -8.98 -27.94
N ASN A 357 15.54 -7.83 -27.40
CA ASN A 357 16.42 -7.00 -26.56
C ASN A 357 16.63 -7.65 -25.18
N ALA A 358 17.88 -7.89 -24.75
CA ALA A 358 18.18 -8.45 -23.43
C ALA A 358 18.19 -7.41 -22.27
N GLU A 359 17.89 -6.14 -22.54
CA GLU A 359 17.92 -5.06 -21.55
C GLU A 359 16.84 -5.23 -20.45
N LEU A 360 17.18 -4.84 -19.22
CA LEU A 360 16.21 -4.69 -18.12
C LEU A 360 15.68 -3.26 -18.15
N ASP A 361 14.60 -3.07 -18.92
CA ASP A 361 14.06 -1.78 -19.36
C ASP A 361 12.93 -1.25 -18.46
N LEU A 362 12.53 -1.99 -17.43
CA LEU A 362 11.53 -1.59 -16.44
C LEU A 362 12.13 -1.49 -15.03
N GLU A 363 11.78 -0.41 -14.33
CA GLU A 363 12.13 -0.18 -12.93
C GLU A 363 11.07 0.74 -12.30
N SER A 364 10.58 0.41 -11.11
CA SER A 364 9.64 1.25 -10.37
C SER A 364 9.98 1.29 -8.89
N GLY A 365 9.94 2.47 -8.28
CA GLY A 365 10.12 2.64 -6.83
C GLY A 365 8.91 2.21 -5.98
N LEU A 366 7.97 1.44 -6.55
CA LEU A 366 6.73 1.00 -5.92
C LEU A 366 6.71 -0.53 -5.79
N HIS A 367 5.89 -1.05 -4.90
CA HIS A 367 5.57 -2.48 -4.88
C HIS A 367 4.77 -2.81 -6.12
N GLN A 368 5.06 -3.92 -6.79
CA GLN A 368 4.39 -4.28 -8.05
C GLN A 368 3.76 -5.66 -7.91
N TYR A 369 2.47 -5.75 -8.21
CA TYR A 369 1.76 -7.00 -8.44
C TYR A 369 1.49 -7.11 -9.94
N LEU A 370 1.74 -8.29 -10.51
CA LEU A 370 1.42 -8.58 -11.90
C LEU A 370 0.69 -9.90 -12.03
N TYR A 371 -0.18 -10.00 -13.03
CA TYR A 371 -0.95 -11.20 -13.37
C TYR A 371 -0.96 -11.39 -14.89
N ASN A 372 -0.70 -12.61 -15.37
CA ASN A 372 -0.79 -12.90 -16.80
C ASN A 372 -2.24 -13.15 -17.21
N VAL A 373 -2.91 -12.08 -17.68
CA VAL A 373 -4.27 -12.11 -18.22
C VAL A 373 -4.33 -12.57 -19.67
N GLY A 374 -3.17 -12.75 -20.31
CA GLY A 374 -3.06 -13.26 -21.68
C GLY A 374 -3.21 -14.78 -21.74
N ASN A 375 -3.34 -15.31 -22.95
CA ASN A 375 -3.41 -16.74 -23.22
C ASN A 375 -2.05 -17.35 -23.59
N SER A 376 -0.96 -16.58 -23.46
CA SER A 376 0.38 -16.94 -23.89
C SER A 376 1.38 -16.74 -22.75
N PRO A 377 2.38 -17.62 -22.59
CA PRO A 377 3.42 -17.44 -21.61
C PRO A 377 4.32 -16.24 -21.96
N VAL A 378 4.84 -15.59 -20.94
CA VAL A 378 5.76 -14.45 -21.02
C VAL A 378 7.01 -14.78 -20.21
N SER A 379 8.21 -14.45 -20.70
CA SER A 379 9.41 -14.55 -19.86
C SER A 379 9.66 -13.25 -19.10
N ILE A 380 10.05 -13.36 -17.83
CA ILE A 380 10.56 -12.25 -17.03
C ILE A 380 12.05 -12.45 -16.79
N HIS A 381 12.82 -11.37 -16.98
CA HIS A 381 14.20 -11.28 -16.53
C HIS A 381 14.28 -10.23 -15.43
N TRP A 382 15.01 -10.49 -14.35
CA TRP A 382 15.18 -9.49 -13.29
C TRP A 382 16.54 -9.58 -12.62
N LYS A 383 16.98 -8.45 -12.06
CA LYS A 383 18.25 -8.36 -11.33
C LYS A 383 18.01 -8.43 -9.82
N SER A 384 18.62 -9.42 -9.16
CA SER A 384 18.69 -9.53 -7.70
C SER A 384 20.12 -9.85 -7.28
N ASN A 385 20.64 -9.20 -6.24
CA ASN A 385 21.99 -9.41 -5.71
C ASN A 385 23.10 -9.46 -6.79
N ASN A 386 23.03 -8.53 -7.77
CA ASN A 386 23.93 -8.44 -8.93
C ASN A 386 23.92 -9.63 -9.90
N LYS A 387 22.96 -10.55 -9.80
CA LYS A 387 22.71 -11.63 -10.76
C LYS A 387 21.43 -11.37 -11.52
N ILE A 388 21.40 -11.78 -12.78
CA ILE A 388 20.18 -11.79 -13.59
C ILE A 388 19.56 -13.18 -13.47
N TYR A 389 18.27 -13.20 -13.17
CA TYR A 389 17.45 -14.39 -13.12
C TYR A 389 16.42 -14.33 -14.25
N GLU A 390 15.90 -15.49 -14.62
CA GLU A 390 14.89 -15.65 -15.66
C GLU A 390 13.82 -16.62 -15.16
N GLN A 391 12.55 -16.35 -15.51
CA GLN A 391 11.43 -17.25 -15.26
C GLN A 391 10.34 -17.09 -16.34
N ILE A 392 9.55 -18.13 -16.55
CA ILE A 392 8.35 -18.09 -17.40
C ILE A 392 7.13 -17.84 -16.51
N ILE A 393 6.30 -16.89 -16.93
CA ILE A 393 5.00 -16.56 -16.35
C ILE A 393 3.93 -17.10 -17.30
N ASN A 394 3.29 -18.21 -16.93
CA ASN A 394 2.24 -18.81 -17.74
C ASN A 394 0.93 -18.02 -17.59
N PRO A 395 -0.06 -18.23 -18.49
CA PRO A 395 -1.41 -17.73 -18.28
C PRO A 395 -1.91 -18.06 -16.87
N ASP A 396 -2.59 -17.09 -16.25
CA ASP A 396 -3.11 -17.15 -14.88
C ASP A 396 -2.07 -17.24 -13.75
N ASP A 397 -0.76 -17.22 -14.06
CA ASP A 397 0.27 -17.03 -13.05
C ASP A 397 0.30 -15.56 -12.59
N SER A 398 0.72 -15.36 -11.34
CA SER A 398 0.83 -14.05 -10.73
C SER A 398 2.19 -13.89 -10.06
N LEU A 399 2.66 -12.64 -9.92
CA LEU A 399 3.92 -12.36 -9.26
C LEU A 399 3.91 -11.03 -8.51
N TYR A 400 4.81 -10.96 -7.53
CA TYR A 400 5.16 -9.76 -6.78
C TYR A 400 6.62 -9.39 -7.05
N LEU A 401 6.90 -8.11 -7.27
CA LEU A 401 8.25 -7.54 -7.33
C LEU A 401 8.43 -6.47 -6.25
N LYS A 402 9.59 -6.51 -5.58
CA LYS A 402 10.00 -5.46 -4.65
C LYS A 402 10.24 -4.13 -5.39
N PRO A 403 10.13 -2.97 -4.69
CA PRO A 403 10.54 -1.68 -5.24
C PRO A 403 11.98 -1.68 -5.76
N PHE A 404 12.21 -0.94 -6.85
CA PHE A 404 13.49 -0.74 -7.55
C PHE A 404 14.14 -2.00 -8.15
N VAL A 405 13.41 -3.12 -8.26
CA VAL A 405 13.90 -4.27 -9.02
C VAL A 405 13.88 -3.95 -10.50
N LYS A 406 15.07 -3.90 -11.11
CA LYS A 406 15.23 -3.81 -12.56
C LYS A 406 14.81 -5.12 -13.21
N HIS A 407 13.92 -5.05 -14.17
CA HIS A 407 13.36 -6.22 -14.83
C HIS A 407 12.96 -5.91 -16.28
N SER A 408 12.57 -6.94 -17.02
CA SER A 408 11.94 -6.83 -18.32
C SER A 408 11.05 -8.04 -18.60
N PHE A 409 10.06 -7.86 -19.48
CA PHE A 409 9.22 -8.94 -19.98
C PHE A 409 9.47 -9.16 -21.47
N ARG A 410 9.48 -10.40 -21.93
CA ARG A 410 9.71 -10.78 -23.33
C ARG A 410 8.72 -11.84 -23.81
N GLY A 411 8.60 -11.94 -25.13
CA GLY A 411 7.63 -12.77 -25.81
C GLY A 411 6.46 -11.96 -26.35
N ASN A 412 5.29 -12.58 -26.46
CA ASN A 412 4.05 -11.93 -26.90
C ASN A 412 2.93 -12.35 -25.96
N GLY A 413 2.37 -11.41 -25.21
CA GLY A 413 1.41 -11.69 -24.15
C GLY A 413 0.86 -10.43 -23.52
N LYS A 414 0.00 -10.60 -22.51
CA LYS A 414 -0.67 -9.49 -21.84
C LYS A 414 -0.61 -9.66 -20.33
N LEU A 415 -0.12 -8.65 -19.63
CA LEU A 415 -0.09 -8.63 -18.17
C LEU A 415 -1.04 -7.54 -17.63
N LEU A 416 -1.70 -7.83 -16.53
CA LEU A 416 -2.27 -6.80 -15.65
C LEU A 416 -1.22 -6.44 -14.61
N GLY A 417 -0.96 -5.14 -14.40
CA GLY A 417 -0.05 -4.63 -13.38
C GLY A 417 -0.74 -3.66 -12.43
N LEU A 418 -0.49 -3.80 -11.13
CA LEU A 418 -0.85 -2.82 -10.10
C LEU A 418 0.38 -2.48 -9.27
N HIS A 419 0.76 -1.20 -9.28
CA HIS A 419 1.89 -0.68 -8.51
C HIS A 419 1.35 0.17 -7.35
N ILE A 420 1.86 -0.03 -6.13
CA ILE A 420 1.44 0.71 -4.93
C ILE A 420 2.62 1.17 -4.08
N GLY A 421 2.50 2.35 -3.47
CA GLY A 421 3.58 2.95 -2.67
C GLY A 421 3.80 2.39 -1.27
N GLY A 422 2.86 1.57 -0.78
CA GLY A 422 2.87 1.05 0.59
C GLY A 422 3.04 2.15 1.64
N LYS A 423 3.80 1.87 2.71
CA LYS A 423 4.11 2.86 3.74
C LYS A 423 5.25 3.82 3.35
N ILE A 424 6.08 3.45 2.39
CA ILE A 424 7.33 4.16 2.04
C ILE A 424 7.06 5.45 1.26
N ALA A 425 6.35 5.38 0.13
CA ALA A 425 6.19 6.54 -0.76
C ALA A 425 5.40 7.68 -0.09
N GLY A 426 5.85 8.94 -0.21
CA GLY A 426 5.27 10.08 0.50
C GLY A 426 6.16 10.58 1.63
N ASP A 427 5.60 10.81 2.82
CA ASP A 427 6.34 11.46 3.92
C ASP A 427 7.51 10.64 4.44
N SER A 428 7.38 9.31 4.59
CA SER A 428 8.50 8.46 5.03
C SER A 428 9.70 8.49 4.05
N GLN A 429 9.45 8.49 2.74
CA GLN A 429 10.51 8.65 1.74
C GLN A 429 11.16 10.04 1.80
N ARG A 430 10.38 11.09 2.07
CA ARG A 430 10.89 12.46 2.23
C ARG A 430 11.76 12.59 3.48
N GLU A 431 11.33 12.03 4.59
CA GLU A 431 12.11 11.99 5.83
C GLU A 431 13.46 11.27 5.62
N LEU A 432 13.46 10.07 5.01
CA LEU A 432 14.69 9.36 4.68
C LEU A 432 15.62 10.18 3.77
N SER A 433 15.04 10.99 2.88
CA SER A 433 15.80 11.87 2.00
C SER A 433 16.45 13.04 2.77
N VAL A 434 15.77 13.58 3.79
CA VAL A 434 16.32 14.60 4.71
C VAL A 434 17.43 14.01 5.59
N VAL A 435 17.27 12.79 6.11
CA VAL A 435 18.30 12.05 6.86
C VAL A 435 19.57 11.83 6.02
N GLY A 436 19.40 11.70 4.71
CA GLY A 436 20.47 11.71 3.73
C GLY A 436 21.05 10.33 3.41
N ARG A 437 21.48 10.15 2.16
CA ARG A 437 21.92 8.85 1.61
C ARG A 437 23.05 8.19 2.41
N LYS A 438 23.96 8.98 3.01
CA LYS A 438 25.07 8.45 3.82
C LYS A 438 24.60 7.72 5.08
N ASN A 439 23.42 8.07 5.60
CA ASN A 439 22.86 7.53 6.83
C ASN A 439 21.76 6.48 6.58
N ALA A 440 21.29 6.33 5.34
CA ALA A 440 20.15 5.48 4.99
C ALA A 440 20.31 4.03 5.47
N ALA A 441 21.52 3.46 5.37
CA ALA A 441 21.78 2.09 5.81
C ALA A 441 21.48 1.88 7.32
N ARG A 442 21.90 2.83 8.17
CA ARG A 442 21.63 2.79 9.62
C ARG A 442 20.18 3.13 9.95
N ALA A 443 19.57 4.04 9.20
CA ALA A 443 18.14 4.35 9.36
C ALA A 443 17.25 3.14 9.04
N ILE A 444 17.63 2.31 8.06
CA ILE A 444 16.90 1.07 7.72
C ILE A 444 17.18 -0.03 8.75
N SER A 445 18.43 -0.15 9.20
CA SER A 445 18.83 -1.20 10.14
C SER A 445 20.08 -0.76 10.92
N GLU A 446 19.87 -0.37 12.17
CA GLU A 446 20.96 0.07 13.04
C GLU A 446 21.99 -1.05 13.26
N SER A 447 23.26 -0.70 13.31
CA SER A 447 24.36 -1.66 13.40
C SER A 447 25.37 -1.31 14.49
N ILE A 448 25.22 -0.18 15.17
CA ILE A 448 26.13 0.28 16.21
C ILE A 448 25.38 0.88 17.39
N GLN A 449 26.00 0.83 18.57
CA GLN A 449 25.51 1.56 19.74
C GLN A 449 25.61 3.07 19.50
N TRP A 450 24.69 3.84 20.09
CA TRP A 450 24.60 5.30 19.86
C TRP A 450 25.83 6.10 20.32
N PHE A 451 26.73 5.49 21.11
CA PHE A 451 28.02 6.04 21.51
C PHE A 451 29.05 4.93 21.70
N ASP A 452 30.32 5.31 21.78
CA ASP A 452 31.43 4.42 22.15
C ASP A 452 31.88 4.72 23.58
N SER A 453 31.81 3.74 24.47
CA SER A 453 32.21 3.89 25.88
C SER A 453 33.71 4.11 26.07
N LYS A 454 34.53 3.79 25.07
CA LYS A 454 35.98 4.07 25.06
C LYS A 454 36.29 5.52 24.67
N GLY A 455 35.31 6.27 24.18
CA GLY A 455 35.48 7.61 23.65
C GLY A 455 36.00 7.62 22.20
N LYS A 456 35.97 8.81 21.59
CA LYS A 456 36.46 9.05 20.23
C LYS A 456 37.28 10.34 20.21
N ASN A 457 38.51 10.24 20.73
CA ASN A 457 39.51 11.30 20.68
C ASN A 457 40.75 10.84 19.92
#